data_AF-A0A2X3GWX1-F1
#
_entry.id   AF-A0A2X3GWX1-F1
#
_cell.length_a   1.000
_cell.length_b   1.000
_cell.length_c   1.000
_cell.angle_alpha   90.00
_cell.angle_beta   90.00
_cell.angle_gamma   90.00
#
_symmetry.space_group_name_H-M   'P 1'
#
loop_
_entity.id
_entity.type
_entity.pdbx_description
1 polymer ?
#
loop_
_entity_poly.entity_id
_entity_poly.type
_entity_poly.pdbx_seq_one_letter_code
_entity_poly.pdbx_strand_id
1 'polypeptide(L)' 'MTDAINRLNEIQRVFAYDFEGHRYDVGDKFGFIQTTMAFALEHPELKLEVRQLIDDLYKEIHKNDKSTKK' A
#
# COMPACT_ATOMS: atom_id res chain seq x y z
N MET A 1 -12.10 -12.73 -16.18
CA MET A 1 -12.84 -13.15 -14.95
C MET A 1 -14.23 -12.53 -14.90
N THR A 2 -14.37 -11.22 -15.17
CA THR A 2 -15.65 -10.49 -15.13
C THR A 2 -16.74 -11.10 -16.02
N ASP A 3 -16.41 -11.48 -17.26
CA ASP A 3 -17.41 -12.01 -18.21
C ASP A 3 -18.00 -13.36 -17.80
N ALA A 4 -17.19 -14.19 -17.13
CA ALA A 4 -17.64 -15.48 -16.60
C ALA A 4 -18.57 -15.29 -15.40
N ILE A 5 -18.31 -14.31 -14.55
CA ILE A 5 -19.18 -13.97 -13.40
C ILE A 5 -20.51 -13.39 -13.89
N ASN A 6 -20.49 -12.55 -14.94
CA ASN A 6 -21.71 -11.99 -15.53
C ASN A 6 -22.62 -13.08 -16.09
N ARG A 7 -22.07 -14.04 -16.86
CA ARG A 7 -22.84 -15.21 -17.34
C ARG A 7 -23.36 -16.08 -16.20
N LEU A 8 -22.60 -16.20 -15.12
CA LEU A 8 -23.03 -16.97 -13.95
C LEU A 8 -24.23 -16.32 -13.25
N ASN A 9 -24.27 -14.98 -13.21
CA ASN A 9 -25.36 -14.22 -12.59
C ASN A 9 -26.71 -14.37 -13.30
N GLU A 10 -26.70 -14.77 -14.58
CA GLU A 10 -27.91 -15.08 -15.35
C GLU A 10 -28.55 -16.43 -14.95
N ILE A 11 -27.75 -17.34 -14.39
CA ILE A 11 -28.17 -18.72 -14.04
C ILE A 11 -28.37 -18.85 -12.52
N GLN A 12 -27.55 -18.18 -11.72
CA GLN A 12 -27.61 -18.20 -10.26
C GLN A 12 -27.33 -16.81 -9.69
N ARG A 13 -27.96 -16.45 -8.57
CA ARG A 13 -27.75 -15.13 -7.95
C ARG A 13 -26.33 -15.01 -7.39
N VAL A 14 -25.61 -14.00 -7.84
CA VAL A 14 -24.31 -13.59 -7.27
C VAL A 14 -24.55 -12.48 -6.24
N PHE A 15 -23.93 -12.61 -5.07
CA PHE A 15 -24.00 -11.62 -3.99
C PHE A 15 -22.64 -10.95 -3.80
N ALA A 16 -22.64 -9.64 -3.59
CA ALA A 16 -21.47 -8.92 -3.13
C ALA A 16 -21.37 -9.04 -1.61
N TYR A 17 -20.17 -9.32 -1.11
CA TYR A 17 -19.87 -9.28 0.31
C TYR A 17 -19.12 -7.99 0.61
N ASP A 18 -19.71 -7.15 1.45
CA ASP A 18 -19.02 -5.98 1.99
C ASP A 18 -18.15 -6.47 3.16
N PHE A 19 -16.83 -6.32 3.03
CA PHE A 19 -15.89 -6.77 4.04
C PHE A 19 -15.37 -5.58 4.83
N GLU A 20 -15.31 -5.74 6.14
CA GLU A 20 -14.69 -4.76 7.03
C GLU A 20 -13.17 -5.02 7.09
N GLY A 21 -12.38 -4.00 6.76
CA GLY A 21 -10.92 -4.07 6.84
C GLY A 21 -10.22 -3.01 5.98
N HIS A 22 -8.89 -2.93 6.12
CA HIS A 22 -8.07 -2.08 5.27
C HIS A 22 -7.72 -2.81 3.97
N ARG A 23 -8.24 -2.30 2.86
CA ARG A 23 -7.91 -2.79 1.52
C ARG A 23 -6.61 -2.15 1.06
N TYR A 24 -5.59 -2.97 0.92
CA TYR A 24 -4.32 -2.59 0.31
C TYR A 24 -4.35 -2.92 -1.18
N ASP A 25 -4.20 -1.92 -2.04
CA ASP A 25 -4.08 -2.14 -3.48
C ASP A 25 -2.60 -2.37 -3.82
N VAL A 26 -2.25 -3.62 -4.08
CA VAL A 26 -0.89 -4.01 -4.52
C VAL A 26 -0.81 -4.15 -6.04
N GLY A 27 -1.87 -3.77 -6.76
CA GLY A 27 -1.93 -3.84 -8.23
C GLY A 27 -1.10 -2.75 -8.92
N ASP A 28 -0.83 -1.65 -8.24
CA ASP A 28 0.04 -0.58 -8.71
C ASP A 28 1.34 -0.48 -7.88
N LYS A 29 2.39 0.08 -8.51
CA LYS A 29 3.73 0.13 -7.91
C LYS A 29 3.78 0.97 -6.63
N PHE A 30 2.98 2.03 -6.56
CA PHE A 30 2.98 2.91 -5.41
C PHE A 30 2.22 2.26 -4.24
N GLY A 31 1.06 1.67 -4.53
CA GLY A 31 0.29 0.90 -3.57
C GLY A 31 1.07 -0.27 -2.97
N PHE A 32 1.88 -0.96 -3.77
CA PHE A 32 2.81 -1.98 -3.27
C PHE A 32 3.82 -1.42 -2.25
N ILE A 33 4.45 -0.28 -2.54
CA ILE A 33 5.40 0.37 -1.63
C ILE A 33 4.71 0.82 -0.34
N GLN A 34 3.54 1.46 -0.46
CA GLN A 34 2.77 1.92 0.69
C GLN A 34 2.37 0.77 1.61
N THR A 35 1.87 -0.32 1.02
CA THR A 35 1.46 -1.53 1.74
C THR A 35 2.64 -2.15 2.47
N THR A 36 3.75 -2.36 1.76
CA THR A 36 4.96 -2.97 2.35
C THR A 36 5.47 -2.15 3.52
N MET A 37 5.49 -0.81 3.39
CA MET A 37 5.93 0.09 4.46
C MET A 37 4.99 0.07 5.67
N ALA A 38 3.67 0.02 5.44
CA ALA A 38 2.68 -0.07 6.52
C ALA A 38 2.87 -1.35 7.35
N PHE A 39 2.98 -2.51 6.70
CA PHE A 39 3.22 -3.78 7.40
C PHE A 39 4.57 -3.81 8.11
N ALA A 40 5.62 -3.25 7.51
CA ALA A 40 6.94 -3.22 8.11
C ALA A 40 6.97 -2.35 9.40
N LEU A 41 6.15 -1.30 9.48
CA LEU A 41 6.00 -0.46 10.68
C LEU A 41 5.14 -1.11 11.78
N GLU A 42 4.36 -2.13 11.47
CA GLU A 42 3.63 -2.94 12.45
C GLU A 42 4.45 -4.13 12.95
N HIS A 43 5.46 -4.57 12.18
CA HIS A 43 6.27 -5.75 12.51
C HIS A 43 7.21 -5.49 13.71
N PRO A 44 7.21 -6.35 14.75
CA PRO A 44 7.93 -6.09 16.01
C PRO A 44 9.44 -5.94 15.85
N GLU A 45 10.04 -6.67 14.90
CA GLU A 45 11.49 -6.63 14.66
C GLU A 45 11.91 -5.55 13.65
N LEU A 46 11.05 -5.22 12.68
CA LEU A 46 11.42 -4.33 11.57
C LEU A 46 11.03 -2.88 11.83
N LYS A 47 10.04 -2.64 12.70
CA LYS A 47 9.48 -1.31 12.97
C LYS A 47 10.55 -0.27 13.31
N LEU A 48 11.54 -0.62 14.12
CA LEU A 48 12.59 0.30 14.55
C LEU A 48 13.50 0.69 13.37
N GLU A 49 13.97 -0.30 12.62
CA GLU A 49 14.86 -0.09 11.46
C GLU A 49 14.15 0.70 10.35
N VAL A 50 12.90 0.35 10.06
CA VAL A 50 12.08 1.02 9.03
C VAL A 50 11.78 2.46 9.42
N ARG A 51 11.48 2.72 10.70
CA ARG A 51 11.26 4.08 11.18
C ARG A 51 12.52 4.94 11.01
N GLN A 52 13.68 4.38 11.34
CA GLN A 52 14.94 5.09 11.20
C GLN A 52 15.28 5.36 9.73
N LEU A 53 15.03 4.40 8.84
CA LEU A 53 15.17 4.59 7.40
C LEU A 53 14.28 5.74 6.88
N ILE A 54 13.03 5.82 7.31
CA ILE A 54 12.11 6.90 6.92
C ILE A 54 12.64 8.26 7.38
N ASP A 55 13.11 8.35 8.63
CA ASP A 55 13.67 9.60 9.18
C ASP A 55 14.91 10.06 8.39
N ASP A 56 15.77 9.14 7.98
CA ASP A 56 16.96 9.46 7.21
C ASP A 56 16.62 9.88 5.77
N LEU A 57 15.70 9.18 5.10
CA LEU A 57 15.18 9.59 3.79
C LEU A 57 14.52 10.98 3.84
N TYR A 58 13.75 11.25 4.90
CA TYR A 58 13.13 12.57 5.10
C TYR A 58 14.20 13.67 5.21
N LYS A 59 15.27 13.45 5.98
CA LYS A 59 16.38 14.41 6.07
C LYS A 59 17.07 14.62 4.74
N GLU A 60 17.31 13.57 3.96
CA GLU A 60 17.97 13.66 2.65
C GLU A 60 17.15 14.50 1.67
N ILE A 61 15.84 14.26 1.59
CA ILE A 61 14.92 15.04 0.74
C ILE A 61 14.99 16.53 1.13
N HIS A 62 14.88 16.84 2.43
CA HIS A 62 14.89 18.22 2.92
C HIS A 62 16.26 18.90 2.84
N LYS A 63 17.35 18.13 2.82
CA LYS A 63 18.71 18.65 2.62
C LYS A 63 18.93 19.02 1.15
N ASN A 64 18.43 18.20 0.23
CA ASN A 64 18.49 18.47 -1.20
C ASN A 64 17.65 19.71 -1.58
N ASP A 65 16.49 19.90 -0.97
CA ASP A 65 15.64 21.08 -1.18
C ASP A 65 16.28 22.40 -0.70
N LYS A 66 17.18 22.33 0.29
CA LYS A 66 17.98 23.50 0.73
C LYS A 66 19.17 23.78 -0.19
N SER A 67 19.66 22.76 -0.91
CA SER A 67 20.79 22.91 -1.83
C SER A 67 20.36 23.41 -3.22
N THR A 68 19.12 23.19 -3.63
CA THR A 68 18.55 23.69 -4.90
C THR A 68 18.06 25.14 -4.83
N LYS A 69 17.96 25.71 -3.63
CA LYS A 69 17.57 27.12 -3.38
C LYS A 69 18.75 28.07 -3.14
N LYS A 70 20.00 27.66 -3.40
CA LYS A 70 21.19 28.49 -3.23
C LYS A 70 21.91 28.73 -4.56
#